data_AF-A0A4Z1E5Q5-F1
#
_entry.id   AF-A0A4Z1E5Q5-F1
#
_cell.length_a   1.000
_cell.length_b   1.000
_cell.length_c   1.000
_cell.angle_alpha   90.00
_cell.angle_beta   90.00
_cell.angle_gamma   90.00
#
_symmetry.space_group_name_H-M   'P 1'
#
loop_
_entity.id
_entity.type
_entity.pdbx_description
1 polymer ?
#
loop_
_entity_poly.entity_id
_entity_poly.type
_entity_poly.pdbx_seq_one_letter_code
_entity_poly.pdbx_strand_id
1 'polypeptide(L)'
;MSLSGGIATAVGTLAGTASVGGAPALAGAVAVTAAGGLGALDDLTEREQDRGTKGLRGHLGALAQGTVTTGAVKLLGITAASLLAGTVLADARRRASGASGPSASFAATALDSVTSGALVAGTANLLNLLDLRPGRALKAAILLGAPLAAAGGPGAGIGSAVVGSAVAAAPTDLAETTMLGDTGANALGAALGVGLASHPHPAVRLGALAVVVAGTLASERVSFSRVIDATPALAWVDGLGRDGAGR
;
A
#
# COMPACT_ATOMS: atom_id res chain seq x y z
N MET A 1 10.39 1.49 20.05
CA MET A 1 9.02 1.94 19.69
C MET A 1 8.08 0.77 19.80
N SER A 2 6.80 0.99 20.11
CA SER A 2 5.79 -0.08 20.16
C SER A 2 5.17 -0.35 18.78
N LEU A 3 4.91 -1.63 18.45
CA LEU A 3 4.17 -2.07 17.25
C LEU A 3 2.65 -1.81 17.34
N SER A 4 2.15 -1.37 18.50
CA SER A 4 0.73 -1.09 18.71
C SER A 4 0.18 -0.01 17.75
N GLY A 5 1.02 0.92 17.30
CA GLY A 5 0.64 1.94 16.30
C GLY A 5 0.30 1.33 14.95
N GLY A 6 1.16 0.43 14.45
CA GLY A 6 0.92 -0.34 13.23
C GLY A 6 -0.38 -1.15 13.26
N ILE A 7 -0.60 -1.90 14.35
CA ILE A 7 -1.81 -2.70 14.54
C ILE A 7 -3.05 -1.81 14.58
N ALA A 8 -3.04 -0.73 15.37
CA ALA A 8 -4.17 0.19 15.45
C ALA A 8 -4.48 0.83 14.09
N THR A 9 -3.44 1.20 13.34
CA THR A 9 -3.58 1.79 12.00
C THR A 9 -4.16 0.78 11.00
N ALA A 10 -3.69 -0.48 11.02
CA ALA A 10 -4.22 -1.53 10.16
C ALA A 10 -5.70 -1.83 10.46
N VAL A 11 -6.06 -1.93 11.75
CA VAL A 11 -7.45 -2.15 12.18
C VAL A 11 -8.35 -0.97 11.79
N GLY A 12 -7.91 0.27 12.04
CA GLY A 12 -8.65 1.48 11.66
C GLY A 12 -8.86 1.57 10.15
N THR A 13 -7.83 1.24 9.37
CA THR A 13 -7.89 1.19 7.91
C THR A 13 -8.85 0.11 7.43
N LEU A 14 -8.81 -1.09 8.01
CA LEU A 14 -9.74 -2.17 7.68
C LEU A 14 -11.18 -1.78 8.00
N ALA A 15 -11.44 -1.23 9.18
CA ALA A 15 -12.78 -0.79 9.59
C ALA A 15 -13.31 0.32 8.66
N GLY A 16 -12.48 1.33 8.38
CA GLY A 16 -12.83 2.41 7.47
C GLY A 16 -13.10 1.91 6.05
N THR A 17 -12.25 1.03 5.51
CA THR A 17 -12.44 0.48 4.16
C THR A 17 -13.66 -0.43 4.05
N ALA A 18 -13.92 -1.25 5.06
CA ALA A 18 -15.12 -2.11 5.12
C ALA A 18 -16.41 -1.29 5.17
N SER A 19 -16.38 -0.09 5.77
CA SER A 19 -17.57 0.78 5.91
C SER A 19 -18.08 1.39 4.59
N VAL A 20 -17.27 1.36 3.51
CA VAL A 20 -17.60 2.00 2.22
C VAL A 20 -18.65 1.21 1.41
N GLY A 21 -18.82 -0.08 1.71
CA GLY A 21 -19.73 -0.98 0.98
C GLY A 21 -19.28 -1.35 -0.45
N GLY A 22 -20.02 -2.27 -1.05
CA GLY A 22 -19.82 -2.70 -2.44
C GLY A 22 -18.48 -3.40 -2.72
N ALA A 23 -18.09 -3.42 -4.00
CA ALA A 23 -16.85 -4.06 -4.45
C ALA A 23 -15.57 -3.42 -3.87
N PRO A 24 -15.46 -2.08 -3.71
CA PRO A 24 -14.30 -1.48 -3.05
C PRO A 24 -14.10 -1.94 -1.61
N ALA A 25 -15.19 -2.11 -0.84
CA ALA A 25 -15.10 -2.62 0.53
C ALA A 25 -14.62 -4.08 0.59
N LEU A 26 -15.13 -4.95 -0.30
CA LEU A 26 -14.69 -6.34 -0.36
C LEU A 26 -13.21 -6.45 -0.79
N ALA A 27 -12.82 -5.72 -1.84
CA ALA A 27 -11.44 -5.65 -2.31
C ALA A 27 -10.51 -5.10 -1.21
N GLY A 28 -10.95 -4.05 -0.53
CA GLY A 28 -10.26 -3.46 0.63
C GLY A 28 -10.10 -4.44 1.78
N ALA A 29 -11.17 -5.14 2.17
CA ALA A 29 -11.11 -6.12 3.24
C ALA A 29 -10.10 -7.24 2.97
N VAL A 30 -10.08 -7.78 1.74
CA VAL A 30 -9.11 -8.81 1.34
C VAL A 30 -7.69 -8.26 1.36
N ALA A 31 -7.45 -7.14 0.69
CA ALA A 31 -6.11 -6.58 0.54
C ALA A 31 -5.53 -6.09 1.87
N VAL A 32 -6.29 -5.32 2.64
CA VAL A 32 -5.86 -4.73 3.92
C VAL A 32 -5.63 -5.80 4.98
N THR A 33 -6.50 -6.80 5.07
CA THR A 33 -6.32 -7.89 6.05
C THR A 33 -5.07 -8.70 5.74
N ALA A 34 -4.88 -9.09 4.47
CA ALA A 34 -3.69 -9.84 4.08
C ALA A 34 -2.41 -9.01 4.25
N ALA A 35 -2.42 -7.74 3.80
CA ALA A 35 -1.27 -6.85 3.90
C ALA A 35 -0.89 -6.53 5.34
N GLY A 36 -1.85 -6.16 6.18
CA GLY A 36 -1.63 -5.91 7.60
C GLY A 36 -1.25 -7.18 8.36
N GLY A 37 -1.91 -8.31 8.10
CA GLY A 37 -1.63 -9.57 8.77
C GLY A 37 -0.25 -10.16 8.43
N LEU A 38 0.15 -10.10 7.15
CA LEU A 38 1.48 -10.53 6.72
C LEU A 38 2.57 -9.55 7.16
N GLY A 39 2.25 -8.24 7.21
CA GLY A 39 3.12 -7.25 7.84
C GLY A 39 3.33 -7.52 9.33
N ALA A 40 2.25 -7.84 10.06
CA ALA A 40 2.34 -8.21 11.47
C ALA A 40 3.12 -9.51 11.69
N LEU A 41 2.94 -10.49 10.80
CA LEU A 41 3.76 -11.70 10.85
C LEU A 41 5.24 -11.35 10.67
N ASP A 42 5.59 -10.50 9.71
CA ASP A 42 6.98 -10.10 9.48
C ASP A 42 7.55 -9.31 10.66
N ASP A 43 6.81 -8.31 11.17
CA ASP A 43 7.20 -7.51 12.35
C ASP A 43 7.43 -8.38 13.60
N LEU A 44 6.67 -9.48 13.76
CA LEU A 44 6.78 -10.40 14.91
C LEU A 44 7.82 -11.51 14.71
N THR A 45 8.14 -11.84 13.46
CA THR A 45 9.02 -12.98 13.12
C THR A 45 10.35 -12.56 12.55
N GLU A 46 10.66 -11.26 12.49
CA GLU A 46 11.94 -10.73 12.03
C GLU A 46 13.09 -11.37 12.83
N ARG A 47 13.68 -12.43 12.27
CA ARG A 47 14.79 -13.16 12.87
C ARG A 47 16.07 -12.44 12.49
N GLU A 48 17.01 -12.36 13.43
CA GLU A 48 18.34 -11.77 13.20
C GLU A 48 19.09 -12.38 12.00
N GLN A 49 18.71 -13.60 11.59
CA GLN A 49 19.27 -14.36 10.47
C GLN A 49 18.86 -13.86 9.07
N ASP A 50 17.77 -13.09 8.92
CA ASP A 50 17.31 -12.57 7.62
C ASP A 50 17.98 -11.24 7.22
N ARG A 51 18.85 -10.69 8.08
CA ARG A 51 19.54 -9.40 7.86
C ARG A 51 20.40 -9.33 6.60
N GLY A 52 20.78 -10.48 6.01
CA GLY A 52 21.57 -10.58 4.78
C GLY A 52 20.77 -10.55 3.47
N THR A 53 19.46 -10.80 3.52
CA THR A 53 18.61 -10.91 2.32
C THR A 53 17.65 -9.72 2.29
N LYS A 54 18.09 -8.60 1.70
CA LYS A 54 17.26 -7.38 1.60
C LYS A 54 16.77 -7.13 0.18
N GLY A 55 15.54 -6.65 0.09
CA GLY A 55 14.91 -6.23 -1.17
C GLY A 55 14.40 -7.38 -2.03
N LEU A 56 13.65 -7.02 -3.08
CA LEU A 56 12.96 -7.95 -3.98
C LEU A 56 13.90 -9.01 -4.57
N ARG A 57 15.08 -8.60 -5.04
CA ARG A 57 16.08 -9.52 -5.62
C ARG A 57 16.61 -10.54 -4.61
N GLY A 58 16.76 -10.14 -3.35
CA GLY A 58 17.21 -11.02 -2.28
C GLY A 58 16.19 -12.12 -2.03
N HIS A 59 14.93 -11.75 -1.78
CA HIS A 59 13.87 -12.72 -1.49
C HIS A 59 13.55 -13.64 -2.68
N LEU A 60 13.53 -13.10 -3.90
CA LEU A 60 13.35 -13.90 -5.12
C LEU A 60 14.54 -14.83 -5.39
N GLY A 61 15.76 -14.38 -5.10
CA GLY A 61 16.96 -15.21 -5.20
C GLY A 61 16.96 -16.35 -4.18
N ALA A 62 16.56 -16.08 -2.93
CA ALA A 62 16.40 -17.10 -1.89
C ALA A 62 15.31 -18.12 -2.27
N LEU A 63 14.17 -17.66 -2.78
CA LEU A 63 13.11 -18.52 -3.31
C LEU A 63 13.61 -19.41 -4.44
N ALA A 64 14.40 -18.87 -5.38
CA ALA A 64 14.99 -19.63 -6.48
C ALA A 64 15.98 -20.71 -5.99
N GLN A 65 16.54 -20.53 -4.79
CA GLN A 65 17.40 -21.50 -4.11
C GLN A 65 16.62 -22.47 -3.18
N GLY A 66 15.28 -22.39 -3.17
CA GLY A 66 14.42 -23.24 -2.34
C GLY A 66 14.24 -22.76 -0.89
N THR A 67 14.75 -21.57 -0.55
CA THR A 67 14.65 -21.00 0.79
C THR A 67 13.45 -20.07 0.90
N VAL A 68 12.48 -20.46 1.75
CA VAL A 68 11.30 -19.64 2.05
C VAL A 68 11.62 -18.69 3.19
N THR A 69 11.75 -17.39 2.86
CA THR A 69 11.94 -16.31 3.85
C THR A 69 10.58 -15.71 4.26
N THR A 70 10.51 -15.05 5.42
CA THR A 70 9.28 -14.34 5.84
C THR A 70 8.91 -13.26 4.84
N GLY A 71 9.91 -12.52 4.34
CA GLY A 71 9.74 -11.53 3.27
C GLY A 71 9.20 -12.13 1.96
N ALA A 72 9.59 -13.35 1.60
CA ALA A 72 9.03 -14.07 0.45
C ALA A 72 7.55 -14.43 0.66
N VAL A 73 7.19 -14.93 1.85
CA VAL A 73 5.80 -15.25 2.21
C VAL A 73 4.94 -13.98 2.17
N LYS A 74 5.43 -12.88 2.75
CA LYS A 74 4.77 -11.57 2.72
C LYS A 74 4.56 -11.09 1.29
N LEU A 75 5.61 -11.09 0.47
CA LEU A 75 5.53 -10.67 -0.94
C LEU A 75 4.49 -11.46 -1.72
N LEU A 76 4.55 -12.80 -1.65
CA LEU A 76 3.64 -13.68 -2.40
C LEU A 76 2.21 -13.54 -1.89
N GLY A 77 2.01 -13.49 -0.57
CA GLY A 77 0.69 -13.37 0.03
C GLY A 77 0.02 -12.02 -0.26
N ILE A 78 0.76 -10.90 -0.16
CA ILE A 78 0.27 -9.57 -0.53
C ILE A 78 -0.07 -9.52 -2.02
N THR A 79 0.80 -10.08 -2.88
CA THR A 79 0.56 -10.12 -4.33
C THR A 79 -0.69 -10.93 -4.67
N ALA A 80 -0.87 -12.11 -4.06
CA ALA A 80 -2.04 -12.96 -4.28
C ALA A 80 -3.34 -12.28 -3.81
N ALA A 81 -3.35 -11.72 -2.59
CA ALA A 81 -4.50 -11.00 -2.06
C ALA A 81 -4.84 -9.75 -2.89
N SER A 82 -3.82 -9.05 -3.38
CA SER A 82 -3.99 -7.88 -4.26
C SER A 82 -4.56 -8.27 -5.62
N LEU A 83 -4.14 -9.41 -6.18
CA LEU A 83 -4.75 -9.94 -7.41
C LEU A 83 -6.22 -10.28 -7.19
N LEU A 84 -6.58 -10.89 -6.07
CA LEU A 84 -7.99 -11.14 -5.70
C LEU A 84 -8.78 -9.84 -5.53
N ALA A 85 -8.20 -8.82 -4.90
CA ALA A 85 -8.83 -7.50 -4.83
C ALA A 85 -9.02 -6.90 -6.24
N GLY A 86 -8.02 -7.04 -7.11
CA GLY A 86 -8.09 -6.62 -8.51
C GLY A 86 -9.18 -7.33 -9.31
N THR A 87 -9.36 -8.64 -9.13
CA THR A 87 -10.43 -9.41 -9.80
C THR A 87 -11.81 -8.98 -9.33
N VAL A 88 -12.00 -8.74 -8.03
CA VAL A 88 -13.26 -8.22 -7.47
C VAL A 88 -13.62 -6.87 -8.10
N LEU A 89 -12.65 -5.96 -8.21
CA LEU A 89 -12.85 -4.64 -8.80
C LEU A 89 -13.13 -4.71 -10.31
N ALA A 90 -12.40 -5.55 -11.05
CA ALA A 90 -12.58 -5.72 -12.48
C ALA A 90 -13.93 -6.33 -12.82
N ASP A 91 -14.35 -7.36 -12.08
CA ASP A 91 -15.66 -7.98 -12.24
C ASP A 91 -16.80 -7.00 -11.93
N ALA A 92 -16.68 -6.19 -10.87
CA ALA A 92 -17.66 -5.16 -10.55
C ALA A 92 -17.83 -4.12 -11.67
N ARG A 93 -16.73 -3.65 -12.26
CA ARG A 93 -16.78 -2.75 -13.42
C ARG A 93 -17.37 -3.41 -14.65
N ARG A 94 -16.98 -4.66 -14.94
CA ARG A 94 -17.54 -5.42 -16.06
C ARG A 94 -19.07 -5.51 -15.94
N ARG A 95 -19.57 -5.83 -14.75
CA ARG A 95 -21.01 -5.88 -14.45
C ARG A 95 -21.68 -4.51 -14.62
N ALA A 96 -21.03 -3.43 -14.17
CA ALA A 96 -21.56 -2.07 -14.32
C ALA A 96 -21.60 -1.60 -15.79
N SER A 97 -20.66 -2.01 -16.63
CA SER A 97 -20.60 -1.61 -18.05
C SER A 97 -21.61 -2.32 -18.95
N GLY A 98 -22.38 -3.31 -18.45
CA GLY A 98 -23.37 -4.05 -19.24
C GLY A 98 -22.80 -4.89 -20.40
N ALA A 99 -21.47 -5.03 -20.48
CA ALA A 99 -20.77 -5.66 -21.60
C ALA A 99 -21.03 -7.18 -21.63
N SER A 100 -21.92 -7.58 -22.53
CA SER A 100 -22.34 -8.96 -22.74
C SER A 100 -21.66 -9.52 -24.00
N GLY A 101 -20.48 -10.14 -23.85
CA GLY A 101 -19.72 -10.77 -24.94
C GLY A 101 -18.67 -11.76 -24.41
N PRO A 102 -18.54 -13.01 -24.92
CA PRO A 102 -17.82 -14.07 -24.22
C PRO A 102 -16.27 -13.98 -24.21
N SER A 103 -15.64 -13.56 -25.32
CA SER A 103 -14.18 -13.74 -25.50
C SER A 103 -13.37 -12.44 -25.38
N ALA A 104 -13.82 -11.35 -26.02
CA ALA A 104 -13.20 -10.03 -25.86
C ALA A 104 -13.35 -9.47 -24.42
N SER A 105 -14.35 -9.93 -23.66
CA SER A 105 -14.52 -9.51 -22.26
C SER A 105 -13.61 -10.25 -21.28
N PHE A 106 -13.19 -11.49 -21.56
CA PHE A 106 -12.33 -12.24 -20.63
C PHE A 106 -10.92 -11.67 -20.58
N ALA A 107 -10.25 -11.52 -21.71
CA ALA A 107 -8.89 -10.98 -21.77
C ALA A 107 -8.82 -9.55 -21.20
N ALA A 108 -9.80 -8.71 -21.51
CA ALA A 108 -9.90 -7.35 -20.96
C ALA A 108 -10.12 -7.36 -19.44
N THR A 109 -11.00 -8.24 -18.92
CA THR A 109 -11.23 -8.36 -17.48
C THR A 109 -10.01 -8.93 -16.76
N ALA A 110 -9.33 -9.90 -17.36
CA ALA A 110 -8.09 -10.46 -16.81
C ALA A 110 -6.98 -9.41 -16.75
N LEU A 111 -6.78 -8.64 -17.83
CA LEU A 111 -5.82 -7.54 -17.84
C LEU A 111 -6.18 -6.47 -16.81
N ASP A 112 -7.47 -6.12 -16.70
CA ASP A 112 -7.96 -5.17 -15.69
C ASP A 112 -7.72 -5.68 -14.26
N SER A 113 -7.92 -6.97 -14.04
CA SER A 113 -7.67 -7.63 -12.74
C SER A 113 -6.19 -7.59 -12.38
N VAL A 114 -5.32 -7.96 -13.31
CA VAL A 114 -3.87 -7.99 -13.10
C VAL A 114 -3.32 -6.58 -12.88
N THR A 115 -3.72 -5.61 -13.70
CA THR A 115 -3.25 -4.22 -13.54
C THR A 115 -3.79 -3.55 -12.28
N SER A 116 -5.04 -3.82 -11.90
CA SER A 116 -5.61 -3.38 -10.63
C SER A 116 -4.90 -4.03 -9.45
N GLY A 117 -4.66 -5.34 -9.49
CA GLY A 117 -3.95 -6.04 -8.43
C GLY A 117 -2.49 -5.63 -8.30
N ALA A 118 -1.79 -5.40 -9.42
CA ALA A 118 -0.44 -4.87 -9.42
C ALA A 118 -0.38 -3.45 -8.81
N LEU A 119 -1.40 -2.62 -9.05
CA LEU A 119 -1.51 -1.30 -8.43
C LEU A 119 -1.71 -1.42 -6.91
N VAL A 120 -2.56 -2.32 -6.44
CA VAL A 120 -2.77 -2.57 -5.00
C VAL A 120 -1.46 -3.06 -4.34
N ALA A 121 -0.84 -4.12 -4.87
CA ALA A 121 0.38 -4.70 -4.32
C ALA A 121 1.55 -3.71 -4.36
N GLY A 122 1.71 -3.01 -5.49
CA GLY A 122 2.75 -2.02 -5.66
C GLY A 122 2.58 -0.82 -4.73
N THR A 123 1.35 -0.39 -4.45
CA THR A 123 1.10 0.72 -3.52
C THR A 123 1.39 0.30 -2.07
N ALA A 124 1.03 -0.92 -1.68
CA ALA A 124 1.43 -1.50 -0.39
C ALA A 124 2.97 -1.49 -0.23
N ASN A 125 3.68 -2.05 -1.21
CA ASN A 125 5.14 -2.08 -1.21
C ASN A 125 5.75 -0.66 -1.22
N LEU A 126 5.21 0.28 -1.99
CA LEU A 126 5.72 1.65 -2.05
C LEU A 126 5.58 2.36 -0.70
N LEU A 127 4.44 2.21 -0.01
CA LEU A 127 4.28 2.79 1.33
C LEU A 127 5.22 2.14 2.34
N ASN A 128 5.45 0.83 2.25
CA ASN A 128 6.46 0.13 3.06
C ASN A 128 7.86 0.69 2.84
N LEU A 129 8.24 0.98 1.58
CA LEU A 129 9.53 1.59 1.24
C LEU A 129 9.67 3.03 1.76
N LEU A 130 8.55 3.71 2.00
CA LEU A 130 8.52 5.05 2.60
C LEU A 130 8.53 5.01 4.13
N ASP A 131 8.28 3.86 4.77
CA ASP A 131 8.27 3.73 6.23
C ASP A 131 9.68 3.55 6.83
N LEU A 132 10.58 4.48 6.48
CA LEU A 132 11.97 4.50 6.97
C LEU A 132 12.22 5.60 8.00
N ARG A 133 11.28 6.53 8.15
CA ARG A 133 11.35 7.64 9.11
C ARG A 133 9.96 7.99 9.62
N PRO A 134 9.84 8.47 10.86
CA PRO A 134 8.58 8.85 11.47
C PRO A 134 7.72 9.75 10.58
N GLY A 135 6.47 9.38 10.38
CA GLY A 135 5.46 10.13 9.66
C GLY A 135 5.65 10.20 8.14
N ARG A 136 6.70 9.62 7.56
CA ARG A 136 6.92 9.70 6.11
C ARG A 136 5.83 8.94 5.34
N ALA A 137 5.60 7.68 5.72
CA ALA A 137 4.54 6.87 5.12
C ALA A 137 3.16 7.50 5.34
N LEU A 138 2.90 8.05 6.54
CA LEU A 138 1.64 8.74 6.85
C LEU A 138 1.40 9.97 5.97
N LYS A 139 2.43 10.82 5.79
CA LYS A 139 2.35 11.99 4.90
C LYS A 139 2.08 11.59 3.45
N ALA A 140 2.74 10.54 2.97
CA ALA A 140 2.49 10.02 1.63
C ALA A 140 1.07 9.48 1.49
N ALA A 141 0.58 8.74 2.49
CA ALA A 141 -0.79 8.24 2.54
C ALA A 141 -1.82 9.39 2.54
N ILE A 142 -1.57 10.47 3.28
CA ILE A 142 -2.44 11.67 3.30
C ILE A 142 -2.38 12.40 1.96
N LEU A 143 -1.17 12.62 1.41
CA LEU A 143 -0.97 13.34 0.15
C LEU A 143 -1.68 12.67 -1.03
N LEU A 144 -1.69 11.33 -1.05
CA LEU A 144 -2.35 10.55 -2.10
C LEU A 144 -3.83 10.27 -1.78
N GLY A 145 -4.16 10.06 -0.51
CA GLY A 145 -5.51 9.74 -0.05
C GLY A 145 -6.46 10.94 -0.04
N ALA A 146 -5.98 12.15 0.27
CA ALA A 146 -6.83 13.33 0.36
C ALA A 146 -7.43 13.76 -0.99
N PRO A 147 -6.66 13.85 -2.10
CA PRO A 147 -7.24 14.09 -3.42
C PRO A 147 -8.20 12.98 -3.84
N LEU A 148 -7.90 11.72 -3.51
CA LEU A 148 -8.79 10.59 -3.79
C LEU A 148 -10.11 10.70 -3.03
N ALA A 149 -10.07 11.11 -1.76
CA ALA A 149 -11.26 11.36 -0.95
C ALA A 149 -12.09 12.53 -1.50
N ALA A 150 -11.42 13.61 -1.92
CA ALA A 150 -12.06 14.82 -2.43
C ALA A 150 -12.64 14.68 -3.85
N ALA A 151 -12.03 13.84 -4.70
CA ALA A 151 -12.44 13.65 -6.09
C ALA A 151 -13.81 12.95 -6.24
N GLY A 152 -14.31 12.31 -5.18
CA GLY A 152 -15.55 11.55 -5.21
C GLY A 152 -15.43 10.21 -5.95
N GLY A 153 -16.56 9.54 -6.18
CA GLY A 153 -16.62 8.26 -6.88
C GLY A 153 -16.24 7.03 -6.03
N PRO A 154 -16.06 5.86 -6.66
CA PRO A 154 -15.97 4.57 -5.96
C PRO A 154 -14.80 4.43 -4.98
N GLY A 155 -13.73 5.22 -5.16
CA GLY A 155 -12.54 5.19 -4.30
C GLY A 155 -12.57 6.21 -3.15
N ALA A 156 -13.52 7.14 -3.12
CA ALA A 156 -13.49 8.27 -2.19
C ALA A 156 -13.59 7.86 -0.72
N GLY A 157 -14.50 6.94 -0.39
CA GLY A 157 -14.63 6.42 0.98
C GLY A 157 -13.36 5.73 1.47
N ILE A 158 -12.66 5.02 0.57
CA ILE A 158 -11.37 4.38 0.87
C ILE A 158 -10.30 5.44 1.09
N GLY A 159 -10.28 6.51 0.28
CA GLY A 159 -9.40 7.66 0.50
C GLY A 159 -9.61 8.31 1.87
N SER A 160 -10.87 8.52 2.27
CA SER A 160 -11.21 9.06 3.60
C SER A 160 -10.76 8.13 4.73
N ALA A 161 -10.90 6.81 4.57
CA ALA A 161 -10.42 5.83 5.54
C ALA A 161 -8.89 5.89 5.69
N VAL A 162 -8.15 5.96 4.58
CA VAL A 162 -6.69 6.08 4.57
C VAL A 162 -6.24 7.38 5.26
N VAL A 163 -6.86 8.51 4.92
CA VAL A 163 -6.55 9.81 5.54
C VAL A 163 -6.87 9.79 7.03
N GLY A 164 -8.05 9.29 7.42
CA GLY A 164 -8.46 9.21 8.81
C GLY A 164 -7.52 8.35 9.65
N SER A 165 -7.16 7.16 9.17
CA SER A 165 -6.19 6.28 9.82
C SER A 165 -4.81 6.92 9.93
N ALA A 166 -4.32 7.57 8.87
CA ALA A 166 -3.01 8.20 8.87
C ALA A 166 -2.95 9.41 9.82
N VAL A 167 -4.01 10.23 9.86
CA VAL A 167 -4.13 11.35 10.80
C VAL A 167 -4.21 10.85 12.25
N ALA A 168 -4.95 9.77 12.50
CA ALA A 168 -5.05 9.19 13.84
C ALA A 168 -3.71 8.62 14.35
N ALA A 169 -2.90 8.07 13.45
CA ALA A 169 -1.57 7.53 13.78
C ALA A 169 -0.48 8.62 13.90
N ALA A 170 -0.68 9.78 13.27
CA ALA A 170 0.35 10.81 13.14
C ALA A 170 0.94 11.29 14.48
N PRO A 171 0.18 11.55 15.55
CA PRO A 171 0.76 12.06 16.80
C PRO A 171 1.75 11.09 17.43
N THR A 172 1.39 9.80 17.52
CA THR A 172 2.24 8.80 18.19
C THR A 172 3.41 8.34 17.32
N ASP A 173 3.20 8.31 16.01
CA ASP A 173 4.23 7.98 15.02
C ASP A 173 5.27 9.10 14.87
N LEU A 174 4.84 10.36 14.72
CA LEU A 174 5.74 11.52 14.64
C LEU A 174 6.52 11.78 15.93
N ALA A 175 5.92 11.47 17.09
CA ALA A 175 6.56 11.52 18.39
C ALA A 175 7.43 10.28 18.68
N GLU A 176 7.58 9.36 17.72
CA GLU A 176 8.42 8.17 17.85
C GLU A 176 8.02 7.22 19.01
N THR A 177 6.80 7.36 19.53
CA THR A 177 6.29 6.52 20.64
C THR A 177 5.81 5.15 20.13
N THR A 178 5.21 5.16 18.94
CA THR A 178 4.81 3.98 18.19
C THR A 178 5.43 4.03 16.81
N MET A 179 5.55 2.88 16.16
CA MET A 179 5.92 2.81 14.75
C MET A 179 4.79 2.20 13.94
N LEU A 180 4.67 2.63 12.69
CA LEU A 180 3.75 2.05 11.72
C LEU A 180 4.16 0.61 11.36
N GLY A 181 5.44 0.38 11.06
CA GLY A 181 5.98 -0.94 10.74
C GLY A 181 5.38 -1.52 9.47
N ASP A 182 5.76 -2.76 9.15
CA ASP A 182 5.25 -3.43 7.96
C ASP A 182 3.74 -3.70 8.07
N THR A 183 3.24 -3.92 9.30
CA THR A 183 1.80 -4.05 9.59
C THR A 183 1.02 -2.85 9.06
N GLY A 184 1.35 -1.64 9.53
CA GLY A 184 0.58 -0.45 9.24
C GLY A 184 0.84 0.08 7.83
N ALA A 185 2.09 0.02 7.36
CA ALA A 185 2.49 0.57 6.07
C ALA A 185 1.87 -0.23 4.92
N ASN A 186 1.94 -1.56 4.97
CA ASN A 186 1.32 -2.40 3.96
C ASN A 186 -0.21 -2.29 4.00
N ALA A 187 -0.83 -2.21 5.19
CA ALA A 187 -2.28 -2.03 5.31
C ALA A 187 -2.77 -0.71 4.69
N LEU A 188 -2.13 0.42 5.02
CA LEU A 188 -2.45 1.74 4.44
C LEU A 188 -2.21 1.76 2.93
N GLY A 189 -1.07 1.24 2.47
CA GLY A 189 -0.74 1.21 1.06
C GLY A 189 -1.67 0.30 0.24
N ALA A 190 -2.09 -0.85 0.80
CA ALA A 190 -3.07 -1.72 0.18
C ALA A 190 -4.45 -1.03 0.05
N ALA A 191 -4.91 -0.36 1.11
CA ALA A 191 -6.16 0.41 1.06
C ALA A 191 -6.09 1.53 0.01
N LEU A 192 -5.02 2.33 0.02
CA LEU A 192 -4.81 3.40 -0.96
C LEU A 192 -4.79 2.85 -2.39
N GLY A 193 -4.10 1.72 -2.61
CA GLY A 193 -4.07 1.03 -3.89
C GLY A 193 -5.44 0.54 -4.35
N VAL A 194 -6.28 0.02 -3.44
CA VAL A 194 -7.68 -0.34 -3.74
C VAL A 194 -8.50 0.88 -4.13
N GLY A 195 -8.32 2.00 -3.41
CA GLY A 195 -8.98 3.25 -3.71
C GLY A 195 -8.64 3.77 -5.11
N LEU A 196 -7.36 3.78 -5.48
CA LEU A 196 -6.88 4.15 -6.82
C LEU A 196 -7.37 3.15 -7.88
N ALA A 197 -7.31 1.84 -7.61
CA ALA A 197 -7.76 0.79 -8.52
C ALA A 197 -9.27 0.80 -8.73
N SER A 198 -10.04 1.43 -7.84
CA SER A 198 -11.50 1.61 -7.96
C SER A 198 -11.89 2.72 -8.94
N HIS A 199 -10.93 3.53 -9.41
CA HIS A 199 -11.21 4.59 -10.38
C HIS A 199 -11.82 4.03 -11.67
N PRO A 200 -12.90 4.64 -12.21
CA PRO A 200 -13.61 4.09 -13.37
C PRO A 200 -12.78 4.14 -14.66
N HIS A 201 -11.88 5.12 -14.78
CA HIS A 201 -11.10 5.34 -15.99
C HIS A 201 -9.81 4.51 -16.04
N PRO A 202 -9.57 3.68 -17.07
CA PRO A 202 -8.39 2.84 -17.18
C PRO A 202 -7.08 3.62 -17.22
N ALA A 203 -7.04 4.76 -17.92
CA ALA A 203 -5.82 5.56 -18.03
C ALA A 203 -5.35 6.12 -16.67
N VAL A 204 -6.28 6.43 -15.75
CA VAL A 204 -5.91 6.93 -14.41
C VAL A 204 -5.25 5.82 -13.60
N ARG A 205 -5.80 4.61 -13.66
CA ARG A 205 -5.23 3.44 -12.96
C ARG A 205 -3.89 3.03 -13.53
N LEU A 206 -3.75 3.00 -14.87
CA LEU A 206 -2.50 2.69 -15.53
C LEU A 206 -1.43 3.76 -15.29
N GLY A 207 -1.82 5.04 -15.25
CA GLY A 207 -0.94 6.15 -14.88
C GLY A 207 -0.46 6.01 -13.43
N ALA A 208 -1.36 5.74 -12.48
CA ALA A 208 -1.00 5.48 -11.09
C ALA A 208 -0.07 4.26 -10.95
N LEU A 209 -0.36 3.17 -11.67
CA LEU A 209 0.49 1.98 -11.70
C LEU A 209 1.87 2.30 -12.25
N ALA A 210 1.97 3.08 -13.32
CA ALA A 210 3.26 3.49 -13.90
C ALA A 210 4.09 4.30 -12.89
N VAL A 211 3.46 5.22 -12.14
CA VAL A 211 4.13 5.97 -11.06
C VAL A 211 4.62 5.05 -9.95
N VAL A 212 3.78 4.10 -9.51
CA VAL A 212 4.13 3.14 -8.46
C VAL A 212 5.28 2.21 -8.89
N VAL A 213 5.24 1.70 -10.12
CA VAL A 213 6.30 0.88 -10.69
C VAL A 213 7.58 1.68 -10.83
N ALA A 214 7.52 2.90 -11.37
CA ALA A 214 8.69 3.76 -11.49
C ALA A 214 9.32 4.07 -10.13
N GLY A 215 8.51 4.39 -9.11
CA GLY A 215 8.97 4.60 -7.74
C GLY A 215 9.65 3.35 -7.17
N THR A 216 9.01 2.19 -7.32
CA THR A 216 9.57 0.91 -6.85
C THR A 216 10.91 0.60 -7.52
N LEU A 217 11.01 0.76 -8.84
CA LEU A 217 12.27 0.52 -9.58
C LEU A 217 13.35 1.54 -9.22
N ALA A 218 12.99 2.81 -9.01
CA ALA A 218 13.92 3.84 -8.56
C ALA A 218 14.50 3.50 -7.18
N SER A 219 13.68 2.94 -6.29
CA SER A 219 14.09 2.54 -4.93
C SER A 219 15.19 1.48 -4.92
N GLU A 220 15.24 0.60 -5.93
CA GLU A 220 16.31 -0.41 -6.05
C GLU A 220 17.68 0.20 -6.38
N ARG A 221 17.69 1.39 -6.99
CA ARG A 221 18.93 2.06 -7.45
C ARG A 221 19.37 3.16 -6.49
N VAL A 222 18.41 3.90 -5.94
CA VAL A 222 18.67 5.06 -5.09
C VAL A 222 17.73 5.02 -3.89
N SER A 223 18.29 5.21 -2.69
CA SER A 223 17.49 5.33 -1.47
C SER A 223 16.61 6.58 -1.54
N PHE A 224 15.30 6.44 -1.30
CA PHE A 224 14.39 7.57 -1.20
C PHE A 224 14.83 8.58 -0.15
N SER A 225 15.34 8.13 1.00
CA SER A 225 15.90 9.03 2.02
C SER A 225 17.01 9.92 1.44
N ARG A 226 17.91 9.35 0.63
CA ARG A 226 18.99 10.13 0.00
C ARG A 226 18.45 11.20 -0.95
N VAL A 227 17.42 10.88 -1.74
CA VAL A 227 16.79 11.84 -2.66
C VAL A 227 16.05 12.94 -1.90
N ILE A 228 15.30 12.57 -0.86
CA ILE A 228 14.55 13.49 0.00
C ILE A 228 15.52 14.45 0.71
N ASP A 229 16.56 13.92 1.34
CA ASP A 229 17.56 14.71 2.08
C ASP A 229 18.33 15.68 1.16
N ALA A 230 18.60 15.27 -0.08
CA ALA A 230 19.29 16.11 -1.08
C ALA A 230 18.39 17.19 -1.71
N THR A 231 17.07 17.16 -1.47
CA THR A 231 16.11 18.09 -2.08
C THR A 231 15.48 18.97 -1.00
N PRO A 232 15.86 20.26 -0.85
CA PRO A 232 15.48 21.08 0.31
C PRO A 232 13.97 21.13 0.59
N ALA A 233 13.13 21.25 -0.44
CA ALA A 233 11.68 21.26 -0.27
C ALA A 233 11.13 19.92 0.24
N LEU A 234 11.67 18.79 -0.25
CA LEU A 234 11.24 17.46 0.20
C LEU A 234 11.74 17.18 1.61
N ALA A 235 12.98 17.56 1.94
CA ALA A 235 13.54 17.43 3.28
C ALA A 235 12.72 18.23 4.30
N TRP A 236 12.30 19.45 3.94
CA TRP A 236 11.44 20.27 4.78
C TRP A 236 10.09 19.60 5.03
N VAL A 237 9.39 19.13 3.99
CA VAL A 237 8.11 18.41 4.13
C VAL A 237 8.28 17.12 4.93
N ASP A 238 9.34 16.34 4.69
CA ASP A 238 9.66 15.11 5.44
C ASP A 238 9.90 15.40 6.92
N GLY A 239 10.51 16.55 7.26
CA GLY A 239 10.76 16.99 8.63
C GLY A 239 9.55 17.55 9.38
N LEU A 240 8.51 18.03 8.69
CA LEU A 240 7.33 18.64 9.35
C LEU A 240 6.72 17.75 10.43
N GLY A 241 6.52 18.29 11.62
CA GLY A 241 5.86 17.60 12.73
C GLY A 241 6.72 16.60 13.51
N ARG A 242 7.99 16.38 13.15
CA ARG A 242 8.94 15.63 14.00
C ARG A 242 9.54 16.58 15.05
N ASP A 243 9.69 16.13 16.28
CA ASP A 243 10.24 16.91 17.41
C ASP A 243 11.75 17.25 17.30
N GLY A 244 12.32 17.19 16.10
CA GLY A 244 13.73 17.49 15.80
C GLY A 244 13.95 18.52 14.69
N ALA A 245 12.91 19.21 14.20
CA ALA A 245 13.09 20.34 13.28
C ALA A 245 13.53 21.61 14.04
N GLY A 246 14.73 21.56 14.62
CA GLY A 246 15.42 22.72 15.21
C GLY A 246 15.64 22.64 16.72
N ARG A 247 16.64 21.85 17.15
CA ARG A 247 17.59 22.21 18.22
C ARG A 247 18.96 21.63 17.89
#